data_AF-A0A9N9NLU1-F1
#
_entry.id   AF-A0A9N9NLU1-F1
#
_cell.length_a   1.000
_cell.length_b   1.000
_cell.length_c   1.000
_cell.angle_alpha   90.00
_cell.angle_beta   90.00
_cell.angle_gamma   90.00
#
_symmetry.space_group_name_H-M   'P 1'
#
loop_
_entity.id
_entity.type
_entity.pdbx_description
1 polymer ?
#
loop_
_entity_poly.entity_id
_entity_poly.type
_entity_poly.pdbx_seq_one_letter_code
_entity_poly.pdbx_strand_id
1 'polypeptide(L)'
;VLGRDSLDQLTQWVVEKFSDIKNKNLPIPTFGGHPFTERELKRQLFAKSIKDIRGLKLKWPFPDMGEYYEVKGVGSILSLLKMKGWATSLSAGSSEITLGHGFFNVSINLTPSGLENYQEIVKLVFQHIKLMKKVGVQEYIFREEKKKQLQNLQAIKFRFLEKSSSPADYVSFLASSLHQPFKREWAISGPYLIRNYDQKLIDEILDLLRADSFALTLVSPSFTDLDQREKWYGTEYKVIPIDPDFIQTLQNLDPDPQLKIPSPNEFIPTNFEIEKKENVTPLLRPNLIKNTPLTRLWHKKDDTFWVPKASVYFMLNSPLVYATPLHY
;
A
#
# COMPACT_ATOMS: atom_id res chain seq x y z
N VAL A 1 0.06 -27.52 2.33
CA VAL A 1 1.23 -28.26 2.87
C VAL A 1 2.41 -28.02 1.94
N LEU A 2 3.61 -27.85 2.49
CA LEU A 2 4.85 -27.67 1.73
C LEU A 2 5.91 -28.60 2.30
N GLY A 3 6.54 -29.40 1.43
CA GLY A 3 7.53 -30.42 1.80
C GLY A 3 8.49 -30.70 0.65
N ARG A 4 9.47 -31.57 0.89
CA ARG A 4 10.43 -32.02 -0.15
C ARG A 4 9.91 -33.23 -0.93
N ASP A 5 8.89 -33.88 -0.41
CA ASP A 5 8.29 -35.10 -0.93
C ASP A 5 7.51 -34.85 -2.22
N SER A 6 7.21 -35.93 -2.96
CA SER A 6 6.42 -35.83 -4.19
C SER A 6 5.00 -35.30 -3.93
N LEU A 7 4.37 -34.73 -4.95
CA LEU A 7 2.99 -34.26 -4.84
C LEU A 7 2.02 -35.38 -4.46
N ASP A 8 2.26 -36.61 -4.95
CA ASP A 8 1.44 -37.77 -4.61
C ASP A 8 1.55 -38.10 -3.11
N GLN A 9 2.77 -38.08 -2.55
CA GLN A 9 2.98 -38.34 -1.13
C GLN A 9 2.34 -37.26 -0.26
N LEU A 10 2.52 -35.99 -0.63
CA LEU A 10 1.91 -34.86 0.07
C LEU A 10 0.38 -34.92 0.02
N THR A 11 -0.18 -35.36 -1.11
CA THR A 11 -1.63 -35.53 -1.26
C THR A 11 -2.15 -36.63 -0.35
N GLN A 12 -1.48 -37.78 -0.31
CA GLN A 12 -1.84 -38.88 0.57
C GLN A 12 -1.88 -38.43 2.04
N TRP A 13 -0.84 -37.73 2.52
CA TRP A 13 -0.81 -37.23 3.90
C TRP A 13 -1.89 -36.19 4.19
N VAL A 14 -2.18 -35.30 3.23
CA VAL A 14 -3.27 -34.33 3.40
C VAL A 14 -4.62 -35.04 3.53
N VAL A 15 -4.87 -36.05 2.70
CA VAL A 15 -6.10 -36.85 2.80
C VAL A 15 -6.15 -37.54 4.16
N GLU A 16 -5.10 -38.28 4.54
CA GLU A 16 -5.06 -39.02 5.81
C GLU A 16 -5.26 -38.12 7.05
N LYS A 17 -4.70 -36.91 7.06
CA LYS A 17 -4.75 -36.03 8.24
C LYS A 17 -5.96 -35.11 8.29
N PHE A 18 -6.57 -34.75 7.15
CA PHE A 18 -7.61 -33.73 7.10
C PHE A 18 -8.98 -34.24 6.62
N SER A 19 -9.10 -35.47 6.09
CA SER A 19 -10.40 -36.01 5.62
C SER A 19 -11.46 -36.15 6.71
N ASP A 20 -11.02 -36.41 7.94
CA ASP A 20 -11.91 -36.65 9.08
C ASP A 20 -12.54 -35.36 9.63
N ILE A 21 -12.11 -34.19 9.13
CA ILE A 21 -12.69 -32.90 9.48
C ILE A 21 -14.09 -32.82 8.87
N LYS A 22 -15.11 -32.99 9.73
CA LYS A 22 -16.51 -32.94 9.32
C LYS A 22 -16.87 -31.58 8.72
N ASN A 23 -17.29 -31.57 7.46
CA ASN A 23 -17.89 -30.40 6.85
C ASN A 23 -19.29 -30.15 7.45
N LYS A 24 -19.41 -29.09 8.26
CA LYS A 24 -20.68 -28.67 8.89
C LYS A 24 -21.58 -27.87 7.95
N ASN A 25 -21.15 -27.59 6.71
CA ASN A 25 -21.85 -26.74 5.74
C ASN A 25 -22.29 -25.39 6.35
N LEU A 26 -21.40 -24.78 7.13
CA LEU A 26 -21.67 -23.48 7.74
C LEU A 26 -21.63 -22.40 6.66
N PRO A 27 -22.59 -21.46 6.65
CA PRO A 27 -22.51 -20.30 5.78
C PRO A 27 -21.32 -19.42 6.18
N ILE A 28 -20.74 -18.74 5.21
CA ILE A 28 -19.72 -17.73 5.48
C ILE A 28 -20.38 -16.59 6.27
N PRO A 29 -19.84 -16.17 7.42
CA PRO A 29 -20.40 -15.07 8.18
C PRO A 29 -20.45 -13.80 7.34
N THR A 30 -21.65 -13.22 7.20
CA THR A 30 -21.86 -11.92 6.59
C THR A 30 -22.35 -10.94 7.66
N PHE A 31 -21.91 -9.70 7.53
CA PHE A 31 -22.29 -8.63 8.46
C PHE A 31 -23.09 -7.60 7.68
N GLY A 32 -24.31 -7.34 8.12
CA GLY A 32 -25.20 -6.38 7.46
C GLY A 32 -24.80 -4.94 7.80
N GLY A 33 -24.67 -4.11 6.77
CA GLY A 33 -24.41 -2.68 6.91
C GLY A 33 -22.94 -2.34 7.20
N HIS A 34 -22.60 -1.10 6.88
CA HIS A 34 -21.26 -0.57 7.07
C HIS A 34 -21.10 0.02 8.49
N PRO A 35 -19.95 -0.20 9.18
CA PRO A 35 -19.75 0.30 10.55
C PRO A 35 -19.73 1.82 10.68
N PHE A 36 -19.43 2.54 9.59
CA PHE A 36 -19.67 3.98 9.51
C PHE A 36 -21.05 4.23 8.91
N THR A 37 -21.94 4.78 9.74
CA THR A 37 -23.25 5.28 9.38
C THR A 37 -23.22 6.81 9.29
N GLU A 38 -24.37 7.44 9.06
CA GLU A 38 -24.50 8.91 9.10
C GLU A 38 -24.00 9.55 10.41
N ARG A 39 -23.97 8.78 11.51
CA ARG A 39 -23.48 9.25 12.81
C ARG A 39 -21.97 9.50 12.80
N GLU A 40 -21.21 8.63 12.14
CA GLU A 40 -19.74 8.65 12.06
C GLU A 40 -19.23 9.48 10.89
N LEU A 41 -20.02 9.65 9.83
CA LEU A 41 -19.67 10.47 8.68
C LEU A 41 -19.78 11.97 8.97
N LYS A 42 -19.02 12.78 8.23
CA LYS A 42 -18.91 14.24 8.45
C LYS A 42 -18.49 14.58 9.89
N ARG A 43 -17.70 13.70 10.50
CA ARG A 43 -17.09 13.88 11.81
C ARG A 43 -15.60 14.02 11.69
N GLN A 44 -15.02 14.83 12.57
CA GLN A 44 -13.60 14.89 12.80
C GLN A 44 -13.28 14.46 14.22
N LEU A 45 -12.35 13.50 14.31
CA LEU A 45 -11.86 12.93 15.55
C LEU A 45 -10.44 13.46 15.83
N PHE A 46 -10.24 14.02 17.01
CA PHE A 46 -8.93 14.43 17.51
C PHE A 46 -8.51 13.45 18.59
N ALA A 47 -7.36 12.81 18.47
CA ALA A 47 -6.86 11.84 19.44
C ALA A 47 -5.43 12.16 19.87
N LYS A 48 -5.16 11.98 21.16
CA LYS A 48 -3.81 12.17 21.71
C LYS A 48 -2.96 10.93 21.49
N SER A 49 -1.78 11.11 20.90
CA SER A 49 -0.80 10.03 20.78
C SER A 49 0.18 10.00 21.94
N ILE A 50 0.61 8.80 22.31
CA ILE A 50 1.69 8.60 23.29
C ILE A 50 3.06 8.88 22.64
N LYS A 51 3.24 8.46 21.39
CA LYS A 51 4.44 8.75 20.60
C LYS A 51 4.35 10.14 19.98
N ASP A 52 5.49 10.74 19.66
CA ASP A 52 5.54 11.99 18.90
C ASP A 52 5.23 11.75 17.41
N ILE A 53 3.96 11.46 17.13
CA ILE A 53 3.43 11.20 15.79
C ILE A 53 2.33 12.20 15.53
N ARG A 54 2.40 12.84 14.36
CA ARG A 54 1.36 13.75 13.85
C ARG A 54 0.78 13.11 12.60
N GLY A 55 -0.50 12.77 12.63
CA GLY A 55 -1.15 12.02 11.56
C GLY A 55 -2.49 12.59 11.18
N LEU A 56 -2.75 12.72 9.88
CA LEU A 56 -4.06 12.99 9.31
C LEU A 56 -4.53 11.74 8.56
N LYS A 57 -5.76 11.31 8.84
CA LYS A 57 -6.40 10.21 8.14
C LYS A 57 -7.77 10.65 7.63
N LEU A 58 -8.02 10.41 6.36
CA LEU A 58 -9.34 10.54 5.74
C LEU A 58 -9.84 9.15 5.41
N LYS A 59 -11.08 8.85 5.78
CA LYS A 59 -11.70 7.54 5.58
C LYS A 59 -13.06 7.68 4.92
N TRP A 60 -13.28 6.92 3.86
CA TRP A 60 -14.57 6.75 3.20
C TRP A 60 -15.05 5.31 3.38
N PRO A 61 -16.34 5.09 3.68
CA PRO A 61 -16.96 3.78 3.48
C PRO A 61 -16.72 3.30 2.06
N PHE A 62 -16.37 2.04 1.93
CA PHE A 62 -15.96 1.47 0.65
C PHE A 62 -16.43 0.02 0.56
N PRO A 63 -16.83 -0.47 -0.62
CA PRO A 63 -17.17 -1.87 -0.75
C PRO A 63 -15.91 -2.72 -0.56
N ASP A 64 -16.12 -3.96 -0.16
CA ASP A 64 -15.08 -4.98 -0.21
C ASP A 64 -14.62 -5.18 -1.65
N MET A 65 -13.31 -5.11 -1.86
CA MET A 65 -12.66 -5.27 -3.16
C MET A 65 -12.21 -6.70 -3.42
N GLY A 66 -12.52 -7.64 -2.52
CA GLY A 66 -12.19 -9.05 -2.67
C GLY A 66 -12.59 -9.59 -4.03
N GLU A 67 -13.80 -9.31 -4.51
CA GLU A 67 -14.28 -9.73 -5.85
C GLU A 67 -13.65 -8.95 -7.01
N TYR A 68 -13.09 -7.76 -6.73
CA TYR A 68 -12.48 -6.85 -7.69
C TYR A 68 -10.94 -6.83 -7.61
N TYR A 69 -10.33 -7.94 -7.19
CA TYR A 69 -8.88 -8.10 -7.00
C TYR A 69 -8.03 -7.73 -8.23
N GLU A 70 -8.65 -7.63 -9.39
CA GLU A 70 -8.02 -7.32 -10.66
C GLU A 70 -7.70 -5.83 -10.83
N VAL A 71 -8.22 -4.94 -9.97
CA VAL A 71 -8.05 -3.47 -10.12
C VAL A 71 -7.21 -2.88 -8.98
N LYS A 72 -6.06 -2.25 -9.31
CA LYS A 72 -5.21 -1.51 -8.35
C LYS A 72 -4.82 -0.15 -8.90
N GLY A 73 -5.15 0.93 -8.16
CA GLY A 73 -4.81 2.31 -8.52
C GLY A 73 -3.61 2.88 -7.75
N VAL A 74 -2.79 3.71 -8.41
CA VAL A 74 -1.69 4.46 -7.78
C VAL A 74 -1.64 5.89 -8.34
N GLY A 75 -1.55 6.86 -7.43
CA GLY A 75 -1.32 8.29 -7.67
C GLY A 75 -0.81 8.95 -6.38
N SER A 76 -0.05 10.05 -6.46
CA SER A 76 0.53 10.67 -5.27
C SER A 76 0.57 12.20 -5.36
N ILE A 77 -0.05 12.85 -4.38
CA ILE A 77 0.05 14.28 -4.08
C ILE A 77 1.22 14.63 -3.16
N LEU A 78 1.99 13.62 -2.72
CA LEU A 78 3.01 13.77 -1.68
C LEU A 78 4.10 14.79 -2.06
N SER A 79 4.43 14.93 -3.35
CA SER A 79 5.43 15.87 -3.83
C SER A 79 5.09 17.32 -3.48
N LEU A 80 3.84 17.73 -3.71
CA LEU A 80 3.36 19.08 -3.40
C LEU A 80 3.35 19.33 -1.88
N LEU A 81 2.93 18.33 -1.08
CA LEU A 81 2.92 18.44 0.38
C LEU A 81 4.33 18.52 0.97
N LYS A 82 5.31 17.81 0.40
CA LYS A 82 6.72 17.90 0.79
C LYS A 82 7.32 19.25 0.45
N MET A 83 7.01 19.79 -0.73
CA MET A 83 7.49 21.10 -1.17
C MET A 83 7.03 22.23 -0.23
N LYS A 84 5.79 22.14 0.29
CA LYS A 84 5.26 23.07 1.28
C LYS A 84 5.74 22.80 2.72
N GLY A 85 6.52 21.74 2.94
CA GLY A 85 7.00 21.36 4.27
C GLY A 85 5.91 20.83 5.21
N TRP A 86 4.77 20.38 4.68
CA TRP A 86 3.59 19.99 5.48
C TRP A 86 3.52 18.50 5.79
N ALA A 87 4.10 17.63 4.95
CA ALA A 87 4.03 16.18 5.15
C ALA A 87 5.37 15.48 4.88
N THR A 88 5.60 14.39 5.60
CA THR A 88 6.78 13.52 5.43
C THR A 88 6.47 12.29 4.59
N SER A 89 5.24 11.77 4.67
CA SER A 89 4.78 10.62 3.88
C SER A 89 3.26 10.64 3.70
N LEU A 90 2.82 9.95 2.66
CA LEU A 90 1.41 9.74 2.34
C LEU A 90 1.23 8.31 1.83
N SER A 91 0.15 7.67 2.28
CA SER A 91 -0.33 6.41 1.73
C SER A 91 -1.83 6.52 1.44
N ALA A 92 -2.27 5.86 0.38
CA ALA A 92 -3.69 5.75 0.06
C ALA A 92 -4.00 4.34 -0.42
N GLY A 93 -5.16 3.82 -0.06
CA GLY A 93 -5.58 2.48 -0.48
C GLY A 93 -6.84 1.99 0.21
N SER A 94 -7.40 0.92 -0.34
CA SER A 94 -8.49 0.19 0.27
C SER A 94 -7.99 -0.68 1.43
N SER A 95 -8.85 -0.86 2.43
CA SER A 95 -8.66 -1.82 3.53
C SER A 95 -9.97 -2.56 3.76
N GLU A 96 -9.91 -3.87 3.84
CA GLU A 96 -11.07 -4.72 4.12
C GLU A 96 -11.32 -4.80 5.64
N ILE A 97 -12.59 -4.87 6.04
CA ILE A 97 -12.98 -5.08 7.44
C ILE A 97 -13.69 -6.43 7.57
N THR A 98 -14.68 -6.64 6.70
CA THR A 98 -15.51 -7.83 6.63
C THR A 98 -15.91 -8.07 5.18
N LEU A 99 -16.41 -9.26 4.85
CA LEU A 99 -16.97 -9.53 3.54
C LEU A 99 -18.04 -8.47 3.19
N GLY A 100 -17.87 -7.80 2.05
CA GLY A 100 -18.76 -6.74 1.57
C GLY A 100 -18.49 -5.32 2.08
N HIS A 101 -17.66 -5.14 3.13
CA HIS A 101 -17.42 -3.82 3.74
C HIS A 101 -15.93 -3.53 4.01
N GLY A 102 -15.49 -2.36 3.57
CA GLY A 102 -14.13 -1.86 3.72
C GLY A 102 -14.08 -0.34 3.85
N PHE A 103 -12.86 0.18 3.83
CA PHE A 103 -12.60 1.62 3.77
C PHE A 103 -11.65 1.95 2.63
N PHE A 104 -11.81 3.13 2.05
CA PHE A 104 -10.72 3.80 1.37
C PHE A 104 -10.07 4.78 2.33
N ASN A 105 -8.76 4.67 2.52
CA ASN A 105 -8.02 5.48 3.47
C ASN A 105 -7.01 6.35 2.72
N VAL A 106 -6.89 7.60 3.14
CA VAL A 106 -5.74 8.46 2.84
C VAL A 106 -5.07 8.79 4.17
N SER A 107 -3.85 8.33 4.38
CA SER A 107 -3.06 8.57 5.60
C SER A 107 -1.86 9.43 5.30
N ILE A 108 -1.66 10.48 6.09
CA ILE A 108 -0.60 11.47 5.89
C ILE A 108 0.13 11.67 7.22
N ASN A 109 1.45 11.50 7.22
CA ASN A 109 2.28 11.88 8.35
C ASN A 109 2.67 13.36 8.21
N LEU A 110 2.33 14.15 9.22
CA LEU A 110 2.42 15.59 9.20
C LEU A 110 3.70 16.09 9.89
N THR A 111 4.18 17.24 9.43
CA THR A 111 5.11 18.07 10.20
C THR A 111 4.32 18.90 11.22
N PRO A 112 4.98 19.60 12.18
CA PRO A 112 4.30 20.57 13.03
C PRO A 112 3.51 21.62 12.24
N SER A 113 4.10 22.20 11.19
CA SER A 113 3.41 23.15 10.31
C SER A 113 2.25 22.50 9.54
N GLY A 114 2.40 21.25 9.12
CA GLY A 114 1.31 20.50 8.48
C GLY A 114 0.13 20.24 9.41
N LEU A 115 0.36 20.08 10.71
CA LEU A 115 -0.70 19.95 11.71
C LEU A 115 -1.51 21.26 11.84
N GLU A 116 -0.85 22.41 11.82
CA GLU A 116 -1.52 23.71 11.84
C GLU A 116 -2.33 23.98 10.56
N ASN A 117 -1.87 23.45 9.42
CA ASN A 117 -2.46 23.66 8.10
C ASN A 117 -3.26 22.45 7.59
N TYR A 118 -3.73 21.57 8.48
CA TYR A 118 -4.35 20.29 8.07
C TYR A 118 -5.56 20.49 7.15
N GLN A 119 -6.36 21.55 7.34
CA GLN A 119 -7.52 21.83 6.50
C GLN A 119 -7.12 22.13 5.04
N GLU A 120 -6.02 22.84 4.81
CA GLU A 120 -5.47 23.07 3.47
C GLU A 120 -4.96 21.78 2.85
N ILE A 121 -4.37 20.88 3.64
CA ILE A 121 -3.97 19.55 3.19
C ILE A 121 -5.20 18.74 2.74
N VAL A 122 -6.30 18.80 3.51
CA VAL A 122 -7.57 18.15 3.13
C VAL A 122 -8.11 18.73 1.83
N LYS A 123 -8.09 20.06 1.65
CA LYS A 123 -8.47 20.71 0.38
C LYS A 123 -7.65 20.15 -0.79
N LEU A 124 -6.33 20.05 -0.65
CA LEU A 124 -5.44 19.49 -1.68
C LEU A 124 -5.78 18.02 -2.01
N VAL A 125 -6.15 17.21 -1.02
CA VAL A 125 -6.61 15.83 -1.26
C VAL A 125 -7.87 15.82 -2.12
N PHE A 126 -8.88 16.64 -1.78
CA PHE A 126 -10.12 16.73 -2.54
C PHE A 126 -9.94 17.30 -3.94
N GLN A 127 -9.06 18.29 -4.10
CA GLN A 127 -8.67 18.82 -5.42
C GLN A 127 -8.03 17.73 -6.28
N HIS A 128 -7.20 16.85 -5.70
CA HIS A 128 -6.62 15.73 -6.43
C HIS A 128 -7.64 14.66 -6.79
N ILE A 129 -8.58 14.35 -5.90
CA ILE A 129 -9.71 13.46 -6.22
C ILE A 129 -10.51 14.04 -7.40
N LYS A 130 -10.81 15.34 -7.40
CA LYS A 130 -11.50 16.00 -8.51
C LYS A 130 -10.68 16.01 -9.80
N LEU A 131 -9.36 16.18 -9.72
CA LEU A 131 -8.46 16.03 -10.86
C LEU A 131 -8.53 14.61 -11.43
N MET A 132 -8.47 13.58 -10.57
CA MET A 132 -8.57 12.18 -10.98
C MET A 132 -9.92 11.90 -11.66
N LYS A 133 -11.02 12.45 -11.15
CA LYS A 133 -12.34 12.35 -11.79
C LYS A 133 -12.40 13.06 -13.15
N LYS A 134 -11.87 14.28 -13.26
CA LYS A 134 -11.82 15.04 -14.53
C LYS A 134 -10.98 14.32 -15.60
N VAL A 135 -9.80 13.83 -15.24
CA VAL A 135 -8.94 13.08 -16.18
C VAL A 135 -9.50 11.69 -16.47
N GLY A 136 -10.19 11.09 -15.51
CA GLY A 136 -11.03 9.90 -15.63
C GLY A 136 -12.12 9.99 -16.72
N VAL A 137 -12.32 11.17 -17.33
CA VAL A 137 -13.19 11.36 -18.50
C VAL A 137 -12.42 11.65 -19.81
N GLN A 138 -11.19 12.17 -19.79
CA GLN A 138 -10.64 12.86 -20.98
C GLN A 138 -9.42 12.26 -21.69
N GLU A 139 -8.68 11.30 -21.13
CA GLU A 139 -7.43 10.85 -21.79
C GLU A 139 -7.28 9.32 -21.89
N TYR A 140 -7.89 8.73 -22.92
CA TYR A 140 -7.82 7.29 -23.24
C TYR A 140 -6.38 6.78 -23.44
N ILE A 141 -5.49 7.60 -24.01
CA ILE A 141 -4.10 7.23 -24.31
C ILE A 141 -3.28 7.02 -23.02
N PHE A 142 -3.43 7.95 -22.06
CA PHE A 142 -2.79 7.83 -20.76
C PHE A 142 -3.27 6.59 -19.99
N ARG A 143 -4.52 6.17 -20.18
CA ARG A 143 -5.07 4.97 -19.55
C ARG A 143 -4.45 3.70 -20.08
N GLU A 144 -4.40 3.53 -21.41
CA GLU A 144 -3.86 2.29 -21.99
C GLU A 144 -2.35 2.15 -21.73
N GLU A 145 -1.59 3.24 -21.79
CA GLU A 145 -0.17 3.20 -21.45
C GLU A 145 0.06 2.93 -19.96
N LYS A 146 -0.62 3.66 -19.07
CA LYS A 146 -0.48 3.45 -17.62
C LYS A 146 -0.97 2.07 -17.18
N LYS A 147 -2.04 1.56 -17.79
CA LYS A 147 -2.53 0.18 -17.61
C LYS A 147 -1.47 -0.82 -18.02
N LYS A 148 -0.93 -0.72 -19.24
CA LYS A 148 0.14 -1.61 -19.71
C LYS A 148 1.35 -1.54 -18.79
N GLN A 149 1.73 -0.34 -18.32
CA GLN A 149 2.83 -0.16 -17.38
C GLN A 149 2.57 -0.84 -16.04
N LEU A 150 1.38 -0.70 -15.46
CA LEU A 150 1.01 -1.34 -14.19
C LEU A 150 0.93 -2.87 -14.32
N GLN A 151 0.28 -3.37 -15.36
CA GLN A 151 0.21 -4.80 -15.65
C GLN A 151 1.60 -5.38 -15.86
N ASN A 152 2.45 -4.71 -16.65
CA ASN A 152 3.82 -5.11 -16.89
C ASN A 152 4.64 -5.12 -15.59
N LEU A 153 4.58 -4.04 -14.79
CA LEU A 153 5.27 -3.97 -13.51
C LEU A 153 4.88 -5.11 -12.56
N GLN A 154 3.59 -5.43 -12.46
CA GLN A 154 3.10 -6.51 -11.61
C GLN A 154 3.49 -7.89 -12.18
N ALA A 155 3.46 -8.06 -13.50
CA ALA A 155 3.92 -9.28 -14.17
C ALA A 155 5.44 -9.50 -13.97
N ILE A 156 6.25 -8.46 -14.10
CA ILE A 156 7.70 -8.49 -13.82
C ILE A 156 7.94 -8.87 -12.36
N LYS A 157 7.25 -8.22 -11.41
CA LYS A 157 7.37 -8.55 -9.98
C LYS A 157 7.01 -9.99 -9.68
N PHE A 158 5.95 -10.52 -10.31
CA PHE A 158 5.54 -11.91 -10.15
C PHE A 158 6.54 -12.88 -10.79
N ARG A 159 7.01 -12.58 -12.02
CA ARG A 159 7.97 -13.40 -12.76
C ARG A 159 9.30 -13.54 -12.01
N PHE A 160 9.76 -12.47 -11.35
CA PHE A 160 11.00 -12.43 -10.59
C PHE A 160 10.75 -12.40 -9.08
N LEU A 161 9.63 -12.97 -8.65
CA LEU A 161 9.31 -13.11 -7.23
C LEU A 161 10.34 -14.03 -6.58
N GLU A 162 11.00 -13.54 -5.54
CA GLU A 162 11.99 -14.31 -4.83
C GLU A 162 11.31 -15.35 -3.94
N LYS A 163 12.00 -16.48 -3.74
CA LYS A 163 11.55 -17.50 -2.80
C LYS A 163 11.48 -16.89 -1.41
N SER A 164 10.34 -17.05 -0.74
CA SER A 164 10.18 -16.64 0.66
C SER A 164 11.29 -17.24 1.51
N SER A 165 11.92 -16.41 2.34
CA SER A 165 12.93 -16.85 3.32
C SER A 165 12.32 -17.79 4.37
N SER A 166 11.02 -17.65 4.63
CA SER A 166 10.26 -18.46 5.58
C SER A 166 9.22 -19.32 4.86
N PRO A 167 9.40 -20.66 4.86
CA PRO A 167 8.39 -21.59 4.38
C PRO A 167 7.05 -21.49 5.12
N ALA A 168 7.08 -21.21 6.42
CA ALA A 168 5.89 -21.09 7.25
C ALA A 168 5.04 -19.87 6.83
N ASP A 169 5.68 -18.72 6.62
CA ASP A 169 4.99 -17.51 6.18
C ASP A 169 4.39 -17.69 4.79
N TYR A 170 5.09 -18.42 3.90
CA TYR A 170 4.60 -18.72 2.57
C TYR A 170 3.35 -19.60 2.60
N VAL A 171 3.35 -20.68 3.39
CA VAL A 171 2.18 -21.56 3.51
C VAL A 171 1.00 -20.83 4.17
N SER A 172 1.27 -19.98 5.17
CA SER A 172 0.25 -19.14 5.81
C SER A 172 -0.37 -18.15 4.82
N PHE A 173 0.46 -17.45 4.04
CA PHE A 173 0.02 -16.54 2.99
C PHE A 173 -0.84 -17.25 1.92
N LEU A 174 -0.41 -18.44 1.46
CA LEU A 174 -1.17 -19.21 0.47
C LEU A 174 -2.49 -19.74 1.03
N ALA A 175 -2.52 -20.18 2.29
CA ALA A 175 -3.75 -20.59 2.95
C ALA A 175 -4.76 -19.43 2.99
N SER A 176 -4.32 -18.23 3.37
CA SER A 176 -5.16 -17.02 3.32
C SER A 176 -5.60 -16.67 1.90
N SER A 177 -4.72 -16.83 0.91
CA SER A 177 -5.03 -16.58 -0.50
C SER A 177 -6.08 -17.55 -1.06
N LEU A 178 -6.14 -18.80 -0.56
CA LEU A 178 -7.15 -19.77 -0.96
C LEU A 178 -8.57 -19.43 -0.46
N HIS A 179 -8.69 -18.55 0.53
CA HIS A 179 -9.99 -18.04 1.00
C HIS A 179 -10.51 -16.86 0.20
N GLN A 180 -9.66 -16.26 -0.63
CA GLN A 180 -10.04 -15.16 -1.52
C GLN A 180 -10.82 -15.71 -2.73
N PRO A 181 -11.64 -14.88 -3.39
CA PRO A 181 -12.46 -15.31 -4.54
C PRO A 181 -11.63 -15.47 -5.83
N PHE A 182 -10.41 -16.01 -5.72
CA PHE A 182 -9.60 -16.42 -6.85
C PHE A 182 -10.01 -17.81 -7.33
N LYS A 183 -9.87 -18.05 -8.63
CA LYS A 183 -9.84 -19.43 -9.14
C LYS A 183 -8.67 -20.17 -8.46
N ARG A 184 -8.85 -21.47 -8.19
CA ARG A 184 -7.82 -22.30 -7.52
C ARG A 184 -6.46 -22.26 -8.24
N GLU A 185 -6.48 -22.26 -9.56
CA GLU A 185 -5.30 -22.11 -10.43
C GLU A 185 -4.59 -20.74 -10.29
N TRP A 186 -5.28 -19.74 -9.75
CA TRP A 186 -4.74 -18.40 -9.49
C TRP A 186 -4.35 -18.18 -8.03
N ALA A 187 -4.39 -19.20 -7.16
CA ALA A 187 -4.09 -19.04 -5.74
C ALA A 187 -2.71 -18.38 -5.47
N ILE A 188 -1.72 -18.62 -6.34
CA ILE A 188 -0.38 -18.03 -6.23
C ILE A 188 -0.30 -16.67 -6.94
N SER A 189 -0.94 -16.52 -8.10
CA SER A 189 -0.78 -15.34 -8.97
C SER A 189 -1.87 -14.26 -8.79
N GLY A 190 -2.97 -14.59 -8.13
CA GLY A 190 -4.12 -13.72 -7.86
C GLY A 190 -3.73 -12.42 -7.15
N PRO A 191 -3.00 -12.50 -6.02
CA PRO A 191 -2.58 -11.30 -5.29
C PRO A 191 -1.62 -10.37 -6.07
N TYR A 192 -0.93 -10.90 -7.09
CA TYR A 192 0.12 -10.20 -7.82
C TYR A 192 -0.37 -9.60 -9.13
N LEU A 193 -1.00 -10.41 -9.99
CA LEU A 193 -1.30 -10.04 -11.37
C LEU A 193 -2.60 -9.23 -11.49
N ILE A 194 -2.51 -8.10 -12.18
CA ILE A 194 -3.65 -7.29 -12.62
C ILE A 194 -4.10 -7.86 -13.96
N ARG A 195 -5.28 -8.50 -13.99
CA ARG A 195 -5.80 -9.19 -15.19
C ARG A 195 -6.71 -8.30 -16.01
N ASN A 196 -7.68 -7.69 -15.36
CA ASN A 196 -8.68 -6.85 -16.00
C ASN A 196 -8.55 -5.40 -15.58
N TYR A 197 -8.92 -4.52 -16.51
CA TYR A 197 -9.05 -3.10 -16.27
C TYR A 197 -10.52 -2.75 -16.53
N ASP A 198 -11.23 -2.33 -15.49
CA ASP A 198 -12.60 -1.89 -15.60
C ASP A 198 -12.67 -0.40 -15.27
N GLN A 199 -12.80 0.43 -16.32
CA GLN A 199 -12.93 1.87 -16.17
C GLN A 199 -14.18 2.25 -15.39
N LYS A 200 -15.30 1.57 -15.67
CA LYS A 200 -16.58 1.91 -15.08
C LYS A 200 -16.53 1.68 -13.58
N LEU A 201 -15.94 0.55 -13.17
CA LEU A 201 -15.69 0.26 -11.76
C LEU A 201 -14.78 1.31 -11.10
N ILE A 202 -13.72 1.76 -11.78
CA ILE A 202 -12.84 2.82 -11.27
C ILE A 202 -13.62 4.12 -11.06
N ASP A 203 -14.49 4.49 -12.01
CA ASP A 203 -15.30 5.69 -11.91
C ASP A 203 -16.33 5.57 -10.78
N GLU A 204 -17.02 4.44 -10.67
CA GLU A 204 -17.94 4.13 -9.57
C GLU A 204 -17.25 4.21 -8.20
N ILE A 205 -16.03 3.68 -8.10
CA ILE A 205 -15.17 3.75 -6.91
C ILE A 205 -14.77 5.19 -6.58
N LEU A 206 -14.32 5.96 -7.57
CA LEU A 206 -13.96 7.36 -7.38
C LEU A 206 -15.18 8.19 -6.94
N ASP A 207 -16.37 7.81 -7.38
CA ASP A 207 -17.64 8.44 -6.98
C ASP A 207 -18.09 8.19 -5.54
N LEU A 208 -17.47 7.21 -4.86
CA LEU A 208 -17.61 7.05 -3.42
C LEU A 208 -16.77 8.05 -2.62
N LEU A 209 -15.71 8.60 -3.21
CA LEU A 209 -14.79 9.53 -2.54
C LEU A 209 -15.35 10.96 -2.50
N ARG A 210 -16.47 11.16 -1.80
CA ARG A 210 -17.18 12.45 -1.73
C ARG A 210 -16.90 13.19 -0.41
N ALA A 211 -17.10 14.52 -0.45
CA ALA A 211 -16.91 15.37 0.73
C ALA A 211 -18.02 15.22 1.78
N ASP A 212 -19.15 14.62 1.44
CA ASP A 212 -20.28 14.40 2.35
C ASP A 212 -20.28 13.03 3.03
N SER A 213 -19.34 12.15 2.68
CA SER A 213 -19.31 10.74 3.08
C SER A 213 -17.93 10.29 3.58
N PHE A 214 -17.19 11.19 4.22
CA PHE A 214 -15.92 10.86 4.86
C PHE A 214 -15.91 11.15 6.35
N ALA A 215 -14.99 10.50 7.06
CA ALA A 215 -14.59 10.87 8.40
C ALA A 215 -13.12 11.30 8.40
N LEU A 216 -12.82 12.30 9.22
CA LEU A 216 -11.48 12.84 9.40
C LEU A 216 -10.94 12.41 10.77
N THR A 217 -9.67 12.04 10.83
CA THR A 217 -8.98 11.77 12.10
C THR A 217 -7.65 12.48 12.13
N LEU A 218 -7.44 13.27 13.17
CA LEU A 218 -6.18 13.93 13.52
C LEU A 218 -5.62 13.30 14.78
N VAL A 219 -4.33 12.99 14.73
CA VAL A 219 -3.57 12.44 15.85
C VAL A 219 -2.38 13.34 16.10
N SER A 220 -2.20 13.76 17.35
CA SER A 220 -1.05 14.55 17.79
C SER A 220 -0.83 14.39 19.30
N PRO A 221 0.42 14.41 19.80
CA PRO A 221 0.67 14.48 21.23
C PRO A 221 0.28 15.84 21.84
N SER A 222 0.13 16.88 21.00
CA SER A 222 -0.15 18.26 21.44
C SER A 222 -1.61 18.53 21.81
N PHE A 223 -2.52 17.59 21.60
CA PHE A 223 -3.93 17.79 21.94
C PHE A 223 -4.17 17.64 23.45
N THR A 224 -4.73 18.68 24.06
CA THR A 224 -5.01 18.76 25.50
C THR A 224 -6.49 18.79 25.82
N ASP A 225 -7.32 19.34 24.93
CA ASP A 225 -8.73 19.63 25.20
C ASP A 225 -9.65 18.50 24.71
N LEU A 226 -9.42 17.30 25.25
CA LEU A 226 -10.11 16.07 24.87
C LEU A 226 -11.04 15.63 26.01
N ASP A 227 -12.30 15.36 25.67
CA ASP A 227 -13.40 15.16 26.63
C ASP A 227 -13.86 13.69 26.74
N GLN A 228 -13.29 12.80 25.93
CA GLN A 228 -13.64 11.38 25.92
C GLN A 228 -12.39 10.51 26.12
N ARG A 229 -12.63 9.30 26.63
CA ARG A 229 -11.63 8.25 26.75
C ARG A 229 -12.15 6.95 26.18
N GLU A 230 -11.37 6.34 25.30
CA GLU A 230 -11.71 5.04 24.72
C GLU A 230 -11.62 3.97 25.82
N LYS A 231 -12.60 3.06 25.85
CA LYS A 231 -12.83 2.12 26.96
C LYS A 231 -11.66 1.17 27.21
N TRP A 232 -11.04 0.64 26.16
CA TRP A 232 -10.10 -0.48 26.26
C TRP A 232 -8.65 -0.03 26.43
N TYR A 233 -8.24 1.01 25.72
CA TYR A 233 -6.87 1.52 25.71
C TYR A 233 -6.72 2.85 26.45
N GLY A 234 -7.83 3.47 26.89
CA GLY A 234 -7.80 4.74 27.61
C GLY A 234 -7.34 5.93 26.75
N THR A 235 -7.40 5.81 25.43
CA THR A 235 -6.96 6.88 24.51
C THR A 235 -7.86 8.09 24.70
N GLU A 236 -7.27 9.24 25.00
CA GLU A 236 -7.98 10.51 25.10
C GLU A 236 -8.32 11.00 23.70
N TYR A 237 -9.58 11.35 23.46
CA TYR A 237 -10.05 11.84 22.17
C TYR A 237 -11.26 12.78 22.29
N LYS A 238 -11.59 13.44 21.18
CA LYS A 238 -12.77 14.29 21.01
C LYS A 238 -13.33 14.10 19.62
N VAL A 239 -14.65 14.03 19.48
CA VAL A 239 -15.32 13.94 18.18
C VAL A 239 -16.28 15.11 18.03
N ILE A 240 -16.12 15.86 16.95
CA ILE A 240 -17.01 16.98 16.61
C ILE A 240 -17.47 16.86 15.16
N PRO A 241 -18.63 17.44 14.80
CA PRO A 241 -19.00 17.55 13.39
C PRO A 241 -17.95 18.39 12.63
N ILE A 242 -17.72 18.05 11.38
CA ILE A 242 -16.99 18.90 10.44
C ILE A 242 -17.89 20.09 10.12
N ASP A 243 -17.31 21.27 10.06
CA ASP A 243 -18.01 22.50 9.69
C ASP A 243 -18.73 22.33 8.32
N PRO A 244 -20.06 22.56 8.25
CA PRO A 244 -20.80 22.53 6.99
C PRO A 244 -20.21 23.42 5.90
N ASP A 245 -19.69 24.60 6.24
CA ASP A 245 -19.10 25.54 5.27
C ASP A 245 -17.79 24.97 4.70
N PHE A 246 -17.04 24.24 5.52
CA PHE A 246 -15.86 23.51 5.06
C PHE A 246 -16.23 22.37 4.11
N ILE A 247 -17.27 21.59 4.43
CA ILE A 247 -17.77 20.54 3.52
C ILE A 247 -18.21 21.14 2.18
N GLN A 248 -18.97 22.24 2.20
CA GLN A 248 -19.41 22.93 1.00
C GLN A 248 -18.22 23.46 0.19
N THR A 249 -17.19 23.97 0.87
CA THR A 249 -15.93 24.35 0.22
C THR A 249 -15.33 23.15 -0.51
N LEU A 250 -15.14 22.02 0.17
CA LEU A 250 -14.55 20.79 -0.40
C LEU A 250 -15.31 20.28 -1.65
N GLN A 251 -16.64 20.40 -1.67
CA GLN A 251 -17.48 20.01 -2.81
C GLN A 251 -17.22 20.89 -4.05
N ASN A 252 -16.92 22.17 -3.85
CA ASN A 252 -16.84 23.18 -4.91
C ASN A 252 -15.40 23.50 -5.36
N LEU A 253 -14.37 22.97 -4.68
CA LEU A 253 -12.95 23.22 -5.04
C LEU A 253 -12.66 22.86 -6.50
N ASP A 254 -11.93 23.69 -7.23
CA ASP A 254 -11.31 23.29 -8.50
C ASP A 254 -9.93 22.70 -8.28
N PRO A 255 -9.46 21.77 -9.17
CA PRO A 255 -8.12 21.23 -9.08
C PRO A 255 -7.06 22.33 -9.04
N ASP A 256 -6.15 22.27 -8.08
CA ASP A 256 -4.98 23.17 -8.04
C ASP A 256 -4.12 22.94 -9.30
N PRO A 257 -3.75 23.98 -10.06
CA PRO A 257 -2.92 23.85 -11.27
C PRO A 257 -1.56 23.19 -11.05
N GLN A 258 -1.06 23.18 -9.81
CA GLN A 258 0.20 22.53 -9.43
C GLN A 258 0.03 21.01 -9.27
N LEU A 259 -1.19 20.52 -9.09
CA LEU A 259 -1.47 19.09 -9.06
C LEU A 259 -1.39 18.52 -10.46
N LYS A 260 -0.50 17.53 -10.62
CA LYS A 260 -0.29 16.83 -11.88
C LYS A 260 -0.50 15.34 -11.68
N ILE A 261 -0.97 14.69 -12.73
CA ILE A 261 -0.93 13.23 -12.80
C ILE A 261 0.50 12.84 -13.17
N PRO A 262 1.09 11.80 -12.53
CA PRO A 262 2.44 11.37 -12.83
C PRO A 262 2.60 11.03 -14.32
N SER A 263 3.70 11.47 -14.93
CA SER A 263 4.09 11.02 -16.27
C SER A 263 4.35 9.51 -16.29
N PRO A 264 4.36 8.87 -17.48
CA PRO A 264 4.77 7.48 -17.64
C PRO A 264 6.09 7.19 -16.92
N ASN A 265 6.21 6.03 -16.28
CA ASN A 265 7.42 5.69 -15.52
C ASN A 265 8.52 5.15 -16.45
N GLU A 266 9.58 5.93 -16.65
CA GLU A 266 10.73 5.57 -17.50
C GLU A 266 11.65 4.50 -16.87
N PHE A 267 11.51 4.22 -15.57
CA PHE A 267 12.32 3.24 -14.85
C PHE A 267 11.75 1.82 -14.88
N ILE A 268 10.71 1.56 -15.66
CA ILE A 268 10.19 0.19 -15.84
C ILE A 268 11.22 -0.60 -16.65
N PRO A 269 11.80 -1.69 -16.09
CA PRO A 269 12.82 -2.45 -16.80
C PRO A 269 12.22 -3.13 -18.04
N THR A 270 12.97 -3.10 -19.14
CA THR A 270 12.60 -3.74 -20.41
C THR A 270 13.54 -4.88 -20.79
N ASN A 271 14.80 -4.83 -20.33
CA ASN A 271 15.78 -5.89 -20.53
C ASN A 271 15.87 -6.79 -19.30
N PHE A 272 15.67 -8.09 -19.52
CA PHE A 272 15.76 -9.15 -18.50
C PHE A 272 16.76 -10.24 -18.88
N GLU A 273 17.62 -9.99 -19.87
CA GLU A 273 18.64 -10.93 -20.30
C GLU A 273 19.67 -11.14 -19.19
N ILE A 274 20.00 -12.41 -18.96
CA ILE A 274 20.97 -12.83 -17.97
C ILE A 274 21.92 -13.79 -18.64
N GLU A 275 23.20 -13.46 -18.62
CA GLU A 275 24.26 -14.38 -19.01
C GLU A 275 24.42 -15.46 -17.94
N LYS A 276 23.54 -16.46 -18.01
CA LYS A 276 23.60 -17.66 -17.17
C LYS A 276 24.80 -18.51 -17.59
N LYS A 277 25.61 -18.91 -16.62
CA LYS A 277 26.66 -19.90 -16.83
C LYS A 277 26.18 -21.23 -16.25
N GLU A 278 26.24 -22.28 -17.05
CA GLU A 278 25.93 -23.64 -16.60
C GLU A 278 27.13 -24.26 -15.89
N ASN A 279 26.87 -25.22 -14.99
CA ASN A 279 27.90 -25.99 -14.28
C ASN A 279 28.92 -25.15 -13.49
N VAL A 280 28.49 -24.03 -12.94
CA VAL A 280 29.33 -23.20 -12.06
C VAL A 280 29.22 -23.69 -10.63
N THR A 281 30.36 -23.95 -9.98
CA THR A 281 30.42 -24.13 -8.53
C THR A 281 30.20 -22.78 -7.85
N PRO A 282 29.15 -22.60 -7.02
CA PRO A 282 28.86 -21.31 -6.41
C PRO A 282 30.00 -20.82 -5.52
N LEU A 283 30.38 -19.55 -5.69
CA LEU A 283 31.35 -18.89 -4.84
C LEU A 283 30.70 -18.63 -3.47
N LEU A 284 31.38 -19.03 -2.41
CA LEU A 284 30.90 -18.81 -1.03
C LEU A 284 31.00 -17.33 -0.58
N ARG A 285 31.81 -16.51 -1.24
CA ARG A 285 32.08 -15.11 -0.86
C ARG A 285 32.40 -14.22 -2.06
N PRO A 286 32.21 -12.89 -1.97
CA PRO A 286 32.66 -11.97 -3.00
C PRO A 286 34.18 -11.84 -3.06
N ASN A 287 34.69 -11.47 -4.24
CA ASN A 287 36.10 -11.22 -4.48
C ASN A 287 36.40 -9.73 -4.37
N LEU A 288 37.56 -9.39 -3.80
CA LEU A 288 38.07 -8.02 -3.79
C LEU A 288 38.68 -7.71 -5.15
N ILE A 289 38.00 -6.87 -5.94
CA ILE A 289 38.43 -6.54 -7.31
C ILE A 289 39.10 -5.18 -7.43
N LYS A 290 38.96 -4.31 -6.42
CA LYS A 290 39.68 -3.04 -6.34
C LYS A 290 39.98 -2.71 -4.88
N ASN A 291 41.23 -2.38 -4.59
CA ASN A 291 41.68 -1.99 -3.26
C ASN A 291 42.67 -0.82 -3.38
N THR A 292 42.19 0.38 -3.09
CA THR A 292 42.99 1.60 -3.04
C THR A 292 42.83 2.26 -1.66
N PRO A 293 43.65 3.26 -1.29
CA PRO A 293 43.46 4.00 -0.05
C PRO A 293 42.06 4.63 0.11
N LEU A 294 41.37 4.93 -1.01
CA LEU A 294 40.05 5.57 -1.01
C LEU A 294 38.89 4.59 -1.22
N THR A 295 39.12 3.40 -1.77
CA THR A 295 38.03 2.52 -2.21
C THR A 295 38.36 1.06 -2.05
N ARG A 296 37.40 0.31 -1.52
CA ARG A 296 37.41 -1.14 -1.47
C ARG A 296 36.16 -1.68 -2.17
N LEU A 297 36.34 -2.35 -3.31
CA LEU A 297 35.24 -2.89 -4.11
C LEU A 297 35.23 -4.42 -4.08
N TRP A 298 34.15 -4.96 -3.52
CA TRP A 298 33.86 -6.38 -3.52
C TRP A 298 32.82 -6.68 -4.58
N HIS A 299 33.03 -7.73 -5.37
CA HIS A 299 32.12 -8.14 -6.41
C HIS A 299 31.92 -9.65 -6.41
N LYS A 300 30.65 -10.05 -6.56
CA LYS A 300 30.23 -11.43 -6.83
C LYS A 300 29.11 -11.37 -7.87
N LYS A 301 29.31 -12.00 -9.04
CA LYS A 301 28.22 -12.24 -9.99
C LYS A 301 27.32 -13.32 -9.38
N ASP A 302 26.00 -13.15 -9.48
CA ASP A 302 25.06 -14.18 -9.02
C ASP A 302 25.31 -15.50 -9.76
N ASP A 303 25.39 -16.57 -8.99
CA ASP A 303 25.66 -17.94 -9.41
C ASP A 303 24.60 -18.92 -8.89
N THR A 304 23.59 -18.41 -8.19
CA THR A 304 22.59 -19.20 -7.47
C THR A 304 21.19 -18.96 -7.99
N PHE A 305 20.76 -17.70 -8.10
CA PHE A 305 19.35 -17.36 -8.35
C PHE A 305 19.07 -17.04 -9.81
N TRP A 306 20.05 -16.50 -10.52
CA TRP A 306 19.98 -16.08 -11.92
C TRP A 306 18.74 -15.24 -12.21
N VAL A 307 18.51 -14.23 -11.37
CA VAL A 307 17.45 -13.23 -11.52
C VAL A 307 18.03 -11.91 -12.06
N PRO A 308 17.27 -11.09 -12.81
CA PRO A 308 17.78 -9.86 -13.41
C PRO A 308 17.77 -8.73 -12.37
N LYS A 309 18.49 -8.97 -11.27
CA LYS A 309 18.60 -8.09 -10.12
C LYS A 309 20.05 -8.05 -9.66
N ALA A 310 20.47 -6.92 -9.13
CA ALA A 310 21.76 -6.75 -8.48
C ALA A 310 21.56 -6.03 -7.15
N SER A 311 22.28 -6.48 -6.12
CA SER A 311 22.36 -5.78 -4.84
C SER A 311 23.65 -4.98 -4.81
N VAL A 312 23.52 -3.65 -4.72
CA VAL A 312 24.67 -2.74 -4.66
C VAL A 312 24.69 -2.08 -3.29
N TYR A 313 25.77 -2.30 -2.54
CA TYR A 313 25.96 -1.76 -1.19
C TYR A 313 27.14 -0.78 -1.20
N PHE A 314 26.92 0.40 -0.64
CA PHE A 314 27.97 1.40 -0.43
C PHE A 314 28.13 1.67 1.05
N MET A 315 29.38 1.65 1.52
CA MET A 315 29.75 2.07 2.87
C MET A 315 30.73 3.23 2.75
N LEU A 316 30.27 4.43 3.10
CA LEU A 316 31.08 5.65 3.09
C LEU A 316 31.65 5.85 4.49
N ASN A 317 32.95 5.63 4.64
CA ASN A 317 33.62 5.80 5.93
C ASN A 317 34.12 7.23 6.08
N SER A 318 33.64 7.93 7.11
CA SER A 318 34.16 9.22 7.53
C SER A 318 34.25 9.25 9.05
N PRO A 319 35.41 9.62 9.63
CA PRO A 319 35.56 9.71 11.08
C PRO A 319 34.66 10.78 11.71
N LEU A 320 34.19 11.74 10.91
CA LEU A 320 33.37 12.85 11.40
C LEU A 320 31.92 12.43 11.69
N VAL A 321 31.38 11.43 11.00
CA VAL A 321 29.96 11.02 11.11
C VAL A 321 29.59 10.55 12.53
N TYR A 322 30.56 10.06 13.29
CA TYR A 322 30.38 9.62 14.67
C TYR A 322 31.37 10.29 15.64
N ALA A 323 31.93 11.44 15.27
CA ALA A 323 32.91 12.12 16.13
C ALA A 323 32.29 12.65 17.42
N THR A 324 31.04 13.13 17.37
CA THR A 324 30.29 13.61 18.54
C THR A 324 28.79 13.37 18.35
N PRO A 325 27.95 13.42 19.41
CA PRO A 325 26.50 13.34 19.29
C PRO A 325 25.85 14.42 18.40
N LEU A 326 26.56 15.53 18.13
CA LEU A 326 26.09 16.59 17.24
C LEU A 326 26.22 16.22 15.75
N HIS A 327 27.13 15.30 15.41
CA HIS A 327 27.36 14.85 14.03
C HIS A 327 26.49 13.66 13.63
N TYR A 328 25.76 13.08 14.57
CA TYR A 328 24.84 11.96 14.37
C TYR A 328 23.41 12.47 14.15
#